data_AF-A0A9W7TA34-F1
#
_entry.id   AF-A0A9W7TA34-F1
#
_cell.length_a   1.000
_cell.length_b   1.000
_cell.length_c   1.000
_cell.angle_alpha   90.00
_cell.angle_beta   90.00
_cell.angle_gamma   90.00
#
_symmetry.space_group_name_H-M   'P 1'
#
loop_
_entity.id
_entity.type
_entity.pdbx_description
1 polymer ?
#
loop_
_entity_poly.entity_id
_entity_poly.type
_entity_poly.pdbx_seq_one_letter_code
_entity_poly.pdbx_strand_id
1 'polypeptide(L)'
;FVWLVGALVGSVSSGTDHSCEPQHCVIDKNNLQFIKPAPSVRAVARGSFNWDTSLCWWTFCHLQAVLRTHWYLWGGENIEMAFRVWMCGGSLEIIPCSVVGHIFCTRSPLSFPDGVDVITRNQVRLAEVWMDDYKKIFYNRNKKAATVAREKSYGDISEHLKLKEKLRCRNFSWYLENVYTEAFVPDLNPVLFGSLKNVATNTCLDIGEKNPGAKSVILFICHDMGINQYFEYTSHQEL
;
A
#
# COMPACT_ATOMS: atom_id res chain seq x y z
N PHE A 1 24.16 -3.19 -0.58
CA PHE A 1 24.52 -3.36 -1.99
C PHE A 1 23.95 -2.20 -2.79
N VAL A 2 24.81 -1.57 -3.58
CA VAL A 2 24.76 -0.17 -4.08
C VAL A 2 23.77 0.05 -5.25
N TRP A 3 22.88 -0.88 -5.56
CA TRP A 3 22.30 -0.95 -6.91
C TRP A 3 21.03 -0.13 -7.18
N LEU A 4 20.20 0.18 -6.19
CA LEU A 4 19.01 1.01 -6.44
C LEU A 4 19.34 2.50 -6.60
N VAL A 5 20.49 2.95 -6.08
CA VAL A 5 20.99 4.29 -6.40
C VAL A 5 21.29 4.38 -7.90
N GLY A 6 21.76 3.31 -8.54
CA GLY A 6 21.99 3.27 -9.99
C GLY A 6 20.71 3.37 -10.83
N ALA A 7 19.60 2.77 -10.38
CA ALA A 7 18.33 2.78 -11.12
C ALA A 7 17.54 4.09 -10.96
N LEU A 8 17.60 4.73 -9.78
CA LEU A 8 17.01 6.05 -9.55
C LEU A 8 17.85 7.19 -10.14
N VAL A 9 19.18 7.04 -10.23
CA VAL A 9 20.09 8.10 -10.70
C VAL A 9 20.40 8.00 -12.20
N GLY A 10 20.26 6.83 -12.82
CA GLY A 10 20.54 6.63 -14.25
C GLY A 10 19.65 7.46 -15.19
N SER A 11 18.38 7.66 -14.83
CA SER A 11 17.41 8.42 -15.65
C SER A 11 17.45 9.94 -15.42
N VAL A 12 18.13 10.41 -14.37
CA VAL A 12 18.41 11.85 -14.20
C VAL A 12 19.32 12.38 -15.34
N SER A 13 20.01 11.48 -16.05
CA SER A 13 20.82 11.84 -17.22
C SER A 13 20.02 12.23 -18.47
N SER A 14 18.72 11.89 -18.56
CA SER A 14 17.87 12.15 -19.73
C SER A 14 16.86 13.30 -19.57
N GLY A 15 16.94 14.06 -18.47
CA GLY A 15 16.09 15.26 -18.27
C GLY A 15 14.59 14.98 -18.17
N THR A 16 14.20 13.76 -17.81
CA THR A 16 12.82 13.29 -17.78
C THR A 16 12.50 12.69 -16.41
N ASP A 17 11.34 13.05 -15.83
CA ASP A 17 10.89 12.64 -14.49
C ASP A 17 10.40 11.17 -14.47
N HIS A 18 11.31 10.23 -14.73
CA HIS A 18 11.04 8.78 -14.74
C HIS A 18 11.68 8.10 -13.53
N SER A 19 10.90 7.30 -12.80
CA SER A 19 11.38 6.45 -11.71
C SER A 19 11.29 4.98 -12.12
N CYS A 20 12.44 4.32 -12.23
CA CYS A 20 12.54 2.93 -12.70
C CYS A 20 12.79 1.96 -11.53
N GLU A 21 12.04 0.86 -11.49
CA GLU A 21 12.23 -0.25 -10.55
C GLU A 21 12.66 -1.52 -11.31
N PRO A 22 13.62 -2.32 -10.82
CA PRO A 22 13.94 -3.60 -11.42
C PRO A 22 12.79 -4.61 -11.24
N GLN A 23 12.75 -5.62 -12.11
CA GLN A 23 11.90 -6.78 -11.90
C GLN A 23 12.41 -7.61 -10.72
N HIS A 24 11.58 -7.76 -9.69
CA HIS A 24 11.88 -8.61 -8.54
C HIS A 24 11.61 -10.08 -8.85
N CYS A 25 12.47 -10.95 -8.36
CA CYS A 25 12.29 -12.39 -8.42
C CYS A 25 12.52 -13.02 -7.04
N VAL A 26 11.88 -14.15 -6.81
CA VAL A 26 11.88 -14.81 -5.50
C VAL A 26 13.16 -15.64 -5.38
N ILE A 27 13.92 -15.38 -4.31
CA ILE A 27 14.92 -16.31 -3.82
C ILE A 27 14.24 -17.17 -2.76
N ASP A 28 14.21 -18.48 -2.97
CA ASP A 28 13.68 -19.42 -1.99
C ASP A 28 14.57 -19.39 -0.73
N LYS A 29 13.95 -19.14 0.42
CA LYS A 29 14.63 -18.97 1.71
C LYS A 29 15.32 -20.25 2.19
N ASN A 30 14.83 -21.43 1.79
CA ASN A 30 15.29 -22.72 2.30
C ASN A 30 16.50 -23.25 1.54
N ASN A 31 16.58 -23.00 0.24
CA ASN A 31 17.63 -23.54 -0.63
C ASN A 31 18.42 -22.45 -1.38
N LEU A 32 18.10 -21.17 -1.16
CA LEU A 32 18.70 -20.00 -1.81
C LEU A 32 18.68 -20.05 -3.34
N GLN A 33 17.78 -20.87 -3.93
CA GLN A 33 17.65 -20.95 -5.37
C GLN A 33 16.93 -19.73 -5.93
N PHE A 34 17.47 -19.26 -7.04
CA PHE A 34 16.93 -18.12 -7.77
C PHE A 34 15.84 -18.60 -8.73
N ILE A 35 14.60 -18.20 -8.46
CA ILE A 35 13.48 -18.51 -9.35
C ILE A 35 13.45 -17.46 -10.45
N LYS A 36 14.03 -17.78 -11.62
CA LYS A 36 14.13 -16.84 -12.74
C LYS A 36 12.73 -16.42 -13.23
N PRO A 37 12.46 -15.13 -13.40
CA PRO A 37 11.19 -14.67 -13.93
C PRO A 37 11.03 -15.11 -15.40
N ALA A 38 9.78 -15.38 -15.82
CA ALA A 38 9.47 -15.60 -17.22
C ALA A 38 9.83 -14.33 -18.03
N PRO A 39 10.45 -14.48 -19.22
CA PRO A 39 10.86 -13.33 -20.02
C PRO A 39 9.64 -12.50 -20.43
N SER A 40 9.56 -11.26 -19.94
CA SER A 40 8.67 -10.23 -20.44
C SER A 40 9.48 -9.25 -21.27
N VAL A 41 9.04 -8.94 -22.49
CA VAL A 41 9.76 -8.07 -23.42
C VAL A 41 9.38 -6.59 -23.23
N ARG A 42 8.38 -6.30 -22.38
CA ARG A 42 7.81 -4.95 -22.23
C ARG A 42 7.99 -4.44 -20.81
N ALA A 43 8.52 -3.22 -20.67
CA ALA A 43 8.43 -2.46 -19.43
C ALA A 43 6.95 -2.20 -19.12
N VAL A 44 6.52 -2.55 -17.91
CA VAL A 44 5.12 -2.39 -17.49
C VAL A 44 5.07 -1.21 -16.54
N ALA A 45 4.39 -0.15 -16.97
CA ALA A 45 3.88 0.85 -16.04
C ALA A 45 2.79 0.17 -15.22
N ARG A 46 3.08 -0.18 -13.97
CA ARG A 46 2.09 -0.75 -13.06
C ARG A 46 1.57 0.36 -12.15
N GLY A 47 0.27 0.65 -12.24
CA GLY A 47 -0.45 1.36 -11.17
C GLY A 47 -0.64 0.48 -9.94
N SER A 48 -0.79 -0.84 -10.14
CA SER A 48 -0.93 -1.83 -9.08
C SER A 48 0.37 -2.05 -8.30
N PHE A 49 0.57 -1.30 -7.22
CA PHE A 49 1.36 -1.79 -6.10
C PHE A 49 0.50 -2.76 -5.29
N ASN A 50 1.01 -3.94 -4.97
CA ASN A 50 0.28 -4.88 -4.13
C ASN A 50 0.07 -4.23 -2.75
N TRP A 51 -1.19 -3.92 -2.43
CA TRP A 51 -1.64 -3.29 -1.18
C TRP A 51 -1.40 -4.20 0.03
N ASP A 52 -1.23 -5.50 -0.22
CA ASP A 52 -0.82 -6.49 0.78
C ASP A 52 0.69 -6.37 1.03
N THR A 53 1.01 -5.57 2.05
CA THR A 53 2.33 -5.18 2.59
C THR A 53 3.46 -6.21 2.41
N SER A 54 4.04 -6.27 1.21
CA SER A 54 5.20 -7.14 0.93
C SER A 54 6.24 -6.52 -0.01
N LEU A 55 6.12 -5.23 -0.34
CA LEU A 55 6.98 -4.54 -1.29
C LEU A 55 7.68 -3.31 -0.67
N CYS A 56 8.55 -3.55 0.30
CA CYS A 56 9.74 -2.72 0.45
C CYS A 56 10.75 -3.41 1.38
N TRP A 57 11.76 -4.04 0.80
CA TRP A 57 12.83 -4.64 1.57
C TRP A 57 14.16 -4.04 1.15
N TRP A 58 14.84 -3.48 2.15
CA TRP A 58 16.25 -3.08 2.18
C TRP A 58 16.75 -1.90 1.38
N THR A 59 15.94 -1.27 0.53
CA THR A 59 16.47 -0.15 -0.25
C THR A 59 16.08 1.25 0.19
N PHE A 60 15.06 1.39 1.02
CA PHE A 60 14.56 2.71 1.39
C PHE A 60 15.32 3.38 2.54
N CYS A 61 16.19 2.66 3.27
CA CYS A 61 17.03 3.27 4.31
C CYS A 61 17.98 4.35 3.77
N HIS A 62 18.41 4.29 2.50
CA HIS A 62 19.30 5.32 1.95
C HIS A 62 18.57 6.53 1.35
N LEU A 63 17.30 6.41 0.94
CA LEU A 63 16.54 7.53 0.37
C LEU A 63 15.93 8.45 1.44
N GLN A 64 15.71 7.93 2.66
CA GLN A 64 15.27 8.72 3.81
C GLN A 64 16.25 9.84 4.18
N ALA A 65 17.53 9.68 3.86
CA ALA A 65 18.55 10.71 4.05
C ALA A 65 18.46 11.86 3.03
N VAL A 66 17.84 11.65 1.86
CA VAL A 66 17.76 12.64 0.78
C VAL A 66 16.44 13.41 0.81
N LEU A 67 15.34 12.79 1.25
CA LEU A 67 13.99 13.37 1.07
C LEU A 67 13.43 14.15 2.26
N ARG A 68 14.12 14.28 3.40
CA ARG A 68 13.62 15.02 4.60
C ARG A 68 12.15 14.71 4.93
N THR A 69 11.71 13.48 4.75
CA THR A 69 10.32 13.09 5.00
C THR A 69 10.21 12.50 6.41
N HIS A 70 9.44 13.14 7.27
CA HIS A 70 9.09 12.68 8.62
C HIS A 70 8.16 11.44 8.62
N TRP A 71 8.61 10.34 8.02
CA TRP A 71 7.94 9.03 8.10
C TRP A 71 8.64 8.20 9.17
N TYR A 72 7.90 7.73 10.17
CA TYR A 72 8.47 6.99 11.28
C TYR A 72 8.71 5.54 10.85
N LEU A 73 9.99 5.16 10.86
CA LEU A 73 10.61 3.85 10.67
C LEU A 73 10.09 2.88 9.58
N TRP A 74 8.79 2.56 9.41
CA TRP A 74 8.33 1.53 8.46
C TRP A 74 6.83 1.62 8.12
N GLY A 75 6.46 1.27 6.88
CA GLY A 75 5.11 0.93 6.45
C GLY A 75 4.39 2.05 5.70
N GLY A 76 4.07 1.81 4.42
CA GLY A 76 3.28 2.72 3.58
C GLY A 76 4.10 3.72 2.75
N GLU A 77 5.41 3.82 2.97
CA GLU A 77 6.31 4.75 2.25
C GLU A 77 6.42 4.45 0.75
N ASN A 78 6.34 3.17 0.39
CA ASN A 78 6.34 2.71 -1.00
C ASN A 78 5.07 3.18 -1.74
N ILE A 79 3.90 3.05 -1.09
CA ILE A 79 2.62 3.51 -1.64
C ILE A 79 2.60 5.05 -1.71
N GLU A 80 3.17 5.73 -0.71
CA GLU A 80 3.23 7.20 -0.68
C GLU A 80 4.02 7.73 -1.87
N MET A 81 5.20 7.15 -2.08
CA MET A 81 6.04 7.48 -3.23
C MET A 81 5.29 7.19 -4.52
N ALA A 82 4.58 6.07 -4.60
CA ALA A 82 3.87 5.69 -5.81
C ALA A 82 2.80 6.73 -6.20
N PHE A 83 1.96 7.13 -5.24
CA PHE A 83 0.97 8.17 -5.45
C PHE A 83 1.62 9.51 -5.79
N ARG A 84 2.67 9.89 -5.07
CA ARG A 84 3.39 11.13 -5.33
C ARG A 84 3.95 11.19 -6.75
N VAL A 85 4.68 10.17 -7.19
CA VAL A 85 5.31 10.17 -8.53
C VAL A 85 4.24 10.26 -9.61
N TRP A 86 3.24 9.37 -9.58
CA TRP A 86 2.19 9.34 -10.60
C TRP A 86 1.33 10.61 -10.63
N MET A 87 0.87 11.06 -9.46
CA MET A 87 -0.05 12.19 -9.37
C MET A 87 0.66 13.52 -9.63
N CYS A 88 1.98 13.62 -9.43
CA CYS A 88 2.74 14.85 -9.67
C CYS A 88 3.46 14.89 -11.02
N GLY A 89 3.15 13.99 -11.96
CA GLY A 89 3.59 14.05 -13.35
C GLY A 89 4.78 13.18 -13.74
N GLY A 90 5.27 12.34 -12.84
CA GLY A 90 6.28 11.33 -13.15
C GLY A 90 5.66 9.99 -13.58
N SER A 91 6.52 9.03 -13.92
CA SER A 91 6.11 7.63 -14.18
C SER A 91 6.88 6.64 -13.31
N LEU A 92 6.24 5.51 -12.99
CA LEU A 92 6.87 4.36 -12.36
C LEU A 92 6.87 3.17 -13.30
N GLU A 93 8.05 2.65 -13.61
CA GLU A 93 8.23 1.62 -14.62
C GLU A 93 9.04 0.44 -14.08
N ILE A 94 8.54 -0.77 -14.31
CA ILE A 94 9.30 -1.98 -14.05
C ILE A 94 10.11 -2.33 -15.30
N ILE A 95 11.44 -2.35 -15.17
CA ILE A 95 12.36 -2.68 -16.26
C ILE A 95 12.65 -4.19 -16.26
N PRO A 96 12.12 -4.98 -17.20
CA PRO A 96 12.24 -6.44 -17.18
C PRO A 96 13.66 -6.94 -17.41
N CYS A 97 14.52 -6.13 -18.03
CA CYS A 97 15.92 -6.46 -18.27
C CYS A 97 16.80 -6.32 -17.01
N SER A 98 16.32 -5.61 -15.98
CA SER A 98 17.02 -5.42 -14.71
C SER A 98 16.37 -6.33 -13.67
N VAL A 99 17.06 -7.39 -13.26
CA VAL A 99 16.48 -8.42 -12.37
C VAL A 99 17.21 -8.42 -11.03
N VAL A 100 16.46 -8.33 -9.94
CA VAL A 100 16.99 -8.41 -8.57
C VAL A 100 16.30 -9.55 -7.82
N GLY A 101 17.11 -10.41 -7.19
CA GLY A 101 16.62 -11.47 -6.33
C GLY A 101 16.35 -10.97 -4.92
N HIS A 102 15.16 -11.30 -4.40
CA HIS A 102 14.73 -10.91 -3.07
C HIS A 102 14.28 -12.13 -2.25
N ILE A 103 14.74 -12.22 -0.99
CA ILE A 103 14.30 -13.26 -0.04
C ILE A 103 13.09 -12.71 0.72
N PHE A 104 11.91 -13.24 0.43
CA PHE A 104 10.69 -12.84 1.12
C PHE A 104 10.63 -13.45 2.52
N CYS A 105 10.55 -12.59 3.53
CA CYS A 105 10.38 -12.99 4.92
C CYS A 105 8.91 -12.87 5.34
N THR A 106 8.37 -13.92 5.95
CA THR A 106 6.98 -13.94 6.45
C THR A 106 6.76 -13.04 7.68
N ARG A 107 7.84 -12.71 8.40
CA ARG A 107 7.81 -11.81 9.57
C ARG A 107 8.99 -10.85 9.49
N SER A 108 8.77 -9.60 9.85
CA SER A 108 9.85 -8.62 9.98
C SER A 108 10.81 -9.09 11.08
N PRO A 109 12.13 -9.10 10.83
CA PRO A 109 13.12 -9.39 11.86
C PRO A 109 13.33 -8.20 12.83
N LEU A 110 12.80 -7.02 12.50
CA LEU A 110 12.93 -5.81 13.32
C LEU A 110 11.85 -5.79 14.40
N SER A 111 12.27 -5.59 15.65
CA SER A 111 11.37 -5.20 16.74
C SER A 111 11.04 -3.72 16.60
N PHE A 112 9.74 -3.41 16.59
CA PHE A 112 9.27 -2.02 16.57
C PHE A 112 9.13 -1.51 18.01
N PRO A 113 9.95 -0.53 18.45
CA PRO A 113 9.92 -0.05 19.83
C PRO A 113 8.56 0.54 20.21
N ASP A 114 7.89 1.19 19.25
CA ASP A 114 6.57 1.82 19.40
C ASP A 114 5.41 0.91 18.89
N GLY A 115 5.69 -0.37 18.63
CA GLY A 115 4.72 -1.34 18.13
C GLY A 115 4.31 -1.17 16.66
N VAL A 116 3.33 -1.98 16.23
CA VAL A 116 2.77 -1.97 14.86
C VAL A 116 1.95 -0.71 14.54
N ASP A 117 1.69 0.11 15.54
CA ASP A 117 0.86 1.32 15.49
C ASP A 117 1.48 2.39 14.59
N VAL A 118 2.80 2.39 14.45
CA VAL A 118 3.56 3.25 13.54
C VAL A 118 3.12 3.04 12.09
N ILE A 119 2.85 1.80 11.69
CA ILE A 119 2.42 1.47 10.32
C ILE A 119 1.05 2.08 10.04
N THR A 120 0.09 1.91 10.95
CA THR A 120 -1.24 2.50 10.81
C THR A 120 -1.16 4.02 10.75
N ARG A 121 -0.29 4.64 11.57
CA ARG A 121 -0.07 6.09 11.55
C ARG A 121 0.43 6.57 10.19
N ASN A 122 1.42 5.89 9.62
CA ASN A 122 1.97 6.22 8.30
C ASN A 122 0.92 6.04 7.19
N GLN A 123 0.13 4.96 7.23
CA GLN A 123 -0.97 4.75 6.28
C GLN A 123 -2.03 5.86 6.36
N VAL A 124 -2.38 6.32 7.56
CA VAL A 124 -3.32 7.44 7.74
C VAL A 124 -2.74 8.74 7.16
N ARG A 125 -1.47 9.06 7.40
CA ARG A 125 -0.81 10.24 6.83
C ARG A 125 -0.83 10.21 5.30
N LEU A 126 -0.53 9.06 4.70
CA LEU A 126 -0.62 8.87 3.26
C LEU A 126 -2.04 9.07 2.74
N ALA A 127 -3.03 8.47 3.41
CA ALA A 127 -4.43 8.58 3.00
C ALA A 127 -4.94 10.02 3.07
N GLU A 128 -4.57 10.75 4.12
CA GLU A 128 -4.92 12.17 4.31
C GLU A 128 -4.30 13.08 3.24
N VAL A 129 -3.11 12.78 2.74
CA VAL A 129 -2.43 13.60 1.73
C VAL A 129 -2.85 13.23 0.30
N TRP A 130 -2.95 11.94 -0.01
CA TRP A 130 -2.99 11.46 -1.39
C TRP A 130 -4.32 10.87 -1.83
N MET A 131 -5.13 10.31 -0.93
CA MET A 131 -6.34 9.54 -1.31
C MET A 131 -7.63 10.37 -1.40
N ASP A 132 -7.57 11.68 -1.17
CA ASP A 132 -8.72 12.60 -1.23
C ASP A 132 -9.97 12.03 -0.52
N ASP A 133 -11.12 11.89 -1.18
CA ASP A 133 -12.34 11.30 -0.58
C ASP A 133 -12.27 9.77 -0.43
N TYR A 134 -11.42 9.09 -1.19
CA TYR A 134 -11.29 7.62 -1.17
C TYR A 134 -10.66 7.10 0.13
N LYS A 135 -10.07 7.98 0.95
CA LYS A 135 -9.62 7.63 2.30
C LYS A 135 -10.75 7.07 3.19
N LYS A 136 -12.01 7.41 2.90
CA LYS A 136 -13.19 6.86 3.59
C LYS A 136 -13.27 5.33 3.45
N ILE A 137 -12.97 4.80 2.26
CA ILE A 137 -12.96 3.35 2.00
C ILE A 137 -11.92 2.67 2.90
N PHE A 138 -10.75 3.28 3.02
CA PHE A 138 -9.69 2.79 3.91
C PHE A 138 -10.11 2.83 5.39
N TYR A 139 -10.73 3.92 5.85
CA TYR A 139 -11.18 4.07 7.23
C TYR A 139 -12.34 3.14 7.59
N ASN A 140 -13.26 2.87 6.67
CA ASN A 140 -14.35 1.92 6.90
C ASN A 140 -13.81 0.51 7.16
N ARG A 141 -12.77 0.12 6.41
CA ARG A 141 -12.14 -1.22 6.50
C ARG A 141 -11.20 -1.39 7.69
N ASN A 142 -10.54 -0.33 8.14
CA ASN A 142 -9.58 -0.36 9.23
C ASN A 142 -10.00 0.58 10.36
N LYS A 143 -10.69 0.03 11.38
CA LYS A 143 -11.22 0.81 12.50
C LYS A 143 -10.11 1.51 13.30
N LYS A 144 -8.90 0.94 13.37
CA LYS A 144 -7.75 1.56 14.03
C LYS A 144 -7.29 2.81 13.28
N ALA A 145 -7.20 2.72 11.95
CA ALA A 145 -6.88 3.87 11.11
C ALA A 145 -7.94 4.98 11.22
N ALA A 146 -9.22 4.61 11.25
CA ALA A 146 -10.32 5.55 11.45
C ALA A 146 -10.21 6.30 12.79
N THR A 147 -9.86 5.59 13.87
CA THR A 147 -9.63 6.20 15.19
C THR A 147 -8.45 7.18 15.15
N VAL A 148 -7.32 6.79 14.56
CA VAL A 148 -6.14 7.66 14.42
C VAL A 148 -6.46 8.92 13.61
N ALA A 149 -7.23 8.80 12.52
CA ALA A 149 -7.68 9.92 11.70
C ALA A 149 -8.60 10.86 12.50
N ARG A 150 -9.60 10.31 13.19
CA ARG A 150 -10.56 11.06 14.01
C ARG A 150 -9.88 11.83 15.15
N GLU A 151 -8.92 11.20 15.81
CA GLU A 151 -8.15 11.79 16.92
C GLU A 151 -7.03 12.72 16.44
N LYS A 152 -6.78 12.79 15.12
CA LYS A 152 -5.66 13.52 14.52
C LYS A 152 -4.29 13.15 15.12
N SER A 153 -4.16 11.93 15.62
CA SER A 153 -2.93 11.43 16.26
C SER A 153 -1.85 11.02 15.24
N TYR A 154 -2.10 11.23 13.94
CA TYR A 154 -1.16 10.95 12.85
C TYR A 154 -0.04 11.99 12.69
N GLY A 155 -0.10 13.12 13.41
CA GLY A 155 0.91 14.18 13.39
C GLY A 155 0.76 15.16 12.23
N ASP A 156 1.64 16.17 12.16
CA ASP A 156 1.55 17.23 11.16
C ASP A 156 1.87 16.72 9.74
N ILE A 157 1.04 17.13 8.78
CA ILE A 157 1.13 16.82 7.35
C ILE A 157 1.17 18.09 6.48
N SER A 158 1.28 19.27 7.11
CA SER A 158 1.20 20.57 6.42
C SER A 158 2.24 20.70 5.31
N GLU A 159 3.47 20.23 5.53
CA GLU A 159 4.53 20.27 4.51
C GLU A 159 4.23 19.38 3.29
N HIS A 160 3.62 18.21 3.51
CA HIS A 160 3.20 17.32 2.43
C HIS A 160 2.05 17.91 1.61
N LEU A 161 1.10 18.58 2.27
CA LEU A 161 0.01 19.28 1.59
C LEU A 161 0.52 20.47 0.76
N LYS A 162 1.42 21.29 1.31
CA LYS A 162 2.09 22.37 0.58
C LYS A 162 2.87 21.86 -0.63
N LEU A 163 3.53 20.70 -0.49
CA LEU A 163 4.24 20.06 -1.60
C LEU A 163 3.27 19.66 -2.72
N LYS A 164 2.15 19.01 -2.37
CA LYS A 164 1.10 18.61 -3.32
C LYS A 164 0.57 19.83 -4.10
N GLU A 165 0.33 20.94 -3.41
CA GLU A 165 -0.12 22.20 -4.02
C GLU A 165 0.97 22.83 -4.92
N LYS A 166 2.21 22.92 -4.41
CA LYS A 166 3.34 23.51 -5.14
C LYS A 166 3.64 22.79 -6.45
N LEU A 167 3.59 21.45 -6.44
CA LEU A 167 3.82 20.61 -7.62
C LEU A 167 2.58 20.50 -8.53
N ARG A 168 1.43 21.09 -8.14
CA ARG A 168 0.16 21.04 -8.88
C ARG A 168 -0.25 19.60 -9.22
N CYS A 169 -0.10 18.71 -8.24
CA CYS A 169 -0.39 17.29 -8.44
C CYS A 169 -1.89 17.08 -8.73
N ARG A 170 -2.18 16.05 -9.53
CA ARG A 170 -3.52 15.56 -9.84
C ARG A 170 -4.20 15.00 -8.59
N ASN A 171 -5.53 14.82 -8.67
CA ASN A 171 -6.32 14.18 -7.61
C ASN A 171 -6.32 12.65 -7.73
N PHE A 172 -6.82 11.97 -6.70
CA PHE A 172 -6.82 10.51 -6.65
C PHE A 172 -7.78 9.88 -7.66
N SER A 173 -8.88 10.56 -8.01
CA SER A 173 -9.78 10.13 -9.08
C SER A 173 -9.02 9.99 -10.41
N TRP A 174 -8.21 10.99 -10.77
CA TRP A 174 -7.36 10.93 -11.96
C TRP A 174 -6.41 9.74 -11.93
N TYR A 175 -5.83 9.42 -10.77
CA TYR A 175 -4.96 8.26 -10.62
C TYR A 175 -5.71 6.93 -10.90
N LEU A 176 -6.91 6.76 -10.36
CA LEU A 176 -7.72 5.56 -10.62
C LEU A 176 -8.18 5.48 -12.08
N GLU A 177 -8.51 6.61 -12.70
CA GLU A 177 -8.99 6.68 -14.09
C GLU A 177 -7.89 6.57 -15.15
N ASN A 178 -6.64 6.91 -14.83
CA ASN A 178 -5.56 7.01 -15.82
C ASN A 178 -4.39 6.06 -15.54
N VAL A 179 -4.16 5.66 -14.29
CA VAL A 179 -2.99 4.88 -13.89
C VAL A 179 -3.37 3.48 -13.44
N TYR A 180 -4.43 3.33 -12.63
CA TYR A 180 -4.86 2.03 -12.10
C TYR A 180 -6.30 1.69 -12.47
N THR A 181 -6.57 1.63 -13.78
CA THR A 181 -7.91 1.49 -14.38
C THR A 181 -8.59 0.15 -14.10
N GLU A 182 -7.82 -0.89 -13.82
CA GLU A 182 -8.29 -2.24 -13.53
C GLU A 182 -8.62 -2.45 -12.04
N ALA A 183 -8.45 -1.43 -11.21
CA ALA A 183 -8.74 -1.50 -9.79
C ALA A 183 -10.25 -1.64 -9.55
N PHE A 184 -10.63 -2.60 -8.70
CA PHE A 184 -11.96 -2.59 -8.10
C PHE A 184 -12.01 -1.48 -7.04
N VAL A 185 -12.89 -0.50 -7.25
CA VAL A 185 -13.10 0.63 -6.33
C VAL A 185 -14.46 0.45 -5.65
N PRO A 186 -14.49 0.17 -4.34
CA PRO A 186 -15.74 0.09 -3.58
C PRO A 186 -16.50 1.42 -3.57
N ASP A 187 -17.78 1.35 -3.26
CA ASP A 187 -18.60 2.55 -3.07
C ASP A 187 -18.05 3.42 -1.93
N LEU A 188 -17.99 4.74 -2.16
CA LEU A 188 -17.55 5.70 -1.14
C LEU A 188 -18.50 5.74 0.07
N ASN A 189 -19.79 5.46 -0.17
CA ASN A 189 -20.85 5.48 0.84
C ASN A 189 -21.69 4.20 0.71
N PRO A 190 -21.21 3.05 1.21
CA PRO A 190 -21.99 1.82 1.22
C PRO A 190 -23.24 1.96 2.10
N VAL A 191 -24.31 1.22 1.79
CA VAL A 191 -25.61 1.31 2.50
C VAL A 191 -25.44 0.91 3.96
N LEU A 192 -24.79 -0.23 4.19
CA LEU A 192 -24.36 -0.69 5.50
C LEU A 192 -22.96 -1.27 5.39
N PHE A 193 -22.18 -1.15 6.45
CA PHE A 193 -20.87 -1.78 6.54
C PHE A 193 -20.56 -2.09 8.00
N GLY A 194 -19.76 -3.13 8.24
CA GLY A 194 -19.33 -3.49 9.60
C GLY A 194 -19.08 -4.97 9.77
N SER A 195 -19.20 -5.44 11.01
CA SER A 195 -19.03 -6.84 11.39
C SER A 195 -20.38 -7.53 11.59
N LEU A 196 -20.46 -8.80 11.16
CA LEU A 196 -21.65 -9.63 11.34
C LEU A 196 -21.49 -10.50 12.58
N LYS A 197 -22.27 -10.20 13.62
CA LYS A 197 -22.21 -10.89 14.91
C LYS A 197 -23.31 -11.94 15.05
N ASN A 198 -22.92 -13.16 15.38
CA ASN A 198 -23.83 -14.21 15.81
C ASN A 198 -24.23 -14.00 17.27
N VAL A 199 -25.53 -13.79 17.52
CA VAL A 199 -26.07 -13.50 18.85
C VAL A 199 -26.00 -14.71 19.79
N ALA A 200 -26.12 -15.93 19.26
CA ALA A 200 -26.15 -17.15 20.08
C ALA A 200 -24.75 -17.52 20.61
N THR A 201 -23.72 -17.38 19.78
CA THR A 201 -22.35 -17.78 20.12
C THR A 201 -21.45 -16.61 20.52
N ASN A 202 -21.94 -15.37 20.38
CA ASN A 202 -21.17 -14.15 20.61
C ASN A 202 -19.87 -14.08 19.77
N THR A 203 -19.87 -14.71 18.59
CA THR A 203 -18.77 -14.72 17.61
C THR A 203 -19.12 -13.90 16.37
N CYS A 204 -18.12 -13.49 15.61
CA CYS A 204 -18.29 -12.72 14.37
C CYS A 204 -17.93 -13.56 13.15
N LEU A 205 -18.60 -13.29 12.02
CA LEU A 205 -18.22 -13.84 10.73
C LEU A 205 -16.83 -13.31 10.34
N ASP A 206 -15.98 -14.19 9.85
CA ASP A 206 -14.59 -13.89 9.54
C ASP A 206 -14.19 -14.65 8.26
N ILE A 207 -13.54 -13.96 7.32
CA ILE A 207 -13.11 -14.60 6.06
C ILE A 207 -11.99 -15.62 6.23
N GLY A 208 -11.34 -15.64 7.41
CA GLY A 208 -10.20 -16.49 7.73
C GLY A 208 -8.91 -16.07 7.02
N GLU A 209 -7.80 -16.71 7.38
CA GLU A 209 -6.51 -16.41 6.73
C GLU A 209 -6.50 -16.89 5.27
N LYS A 210 -6.13 -15.97 4.35
CA LYS A 210 -5.88 -16.26 2.92
C LYS A 210 -7.06 -16.93 2.22
N ASN A 211 -8.17 -16.21 2.13
CA ASN A 211 -9.36 -16.64 1.38
C ASN A 211 -9.56 -15.78 0.10
N PRO A 212 -9.07 -16.23 -1.07
CA PRO A 212 -9.25 -15.51 -2.33
C PRO A 212 -10.65 -15.72 -2.97
N GLY A 213 -11.67 -16.11 -2.19
CA GLY A 213 -13.05 -16.26 -2.69
C GLY A 213 -13.50 -17.69 -3.00
N ALA A 214 -12.83 -18.71 -2.47
CA ALA A 214 -13.15 -20.12 -2.72
C ALA A 214 -13.16 -21.02 -1.47
N LYS A 215 -12.85 -20.46 -0.29
CA LYS A 215 -12.92 -21.19 0.98
C LYS A 215 -14.14 -20.74 1.77
N SER A 216 -14.68 -21.64 2.58
CA SER A 216 -15.72 -21.31 3.54
C SER A 216 -15.25 -20.23 4.51
N VAL A 217 -16.13 -19.29 4.81
CA VAL A 217 -15.98 -18.33 5.92
C VAL A 217 -16.09 -19.06 7.26
N ILE A 218 -15.48 -18.49 8.29
CA ILE A 218 -15.46 -19.06 9.65
C ILE A 218 -16.17 -18.14 10.65
N LEU A 219 -16.47 -18.68 11.82
CA LEU A 219 -16.83 -17.89 12.98
C LEU A 219 -15.60 -17.71 13.87
N PHE A 220 -15.28 -16.48 14.23
CA PHE A 220 -14.14 -16.15 15.07
C PHE A 220 -14.52 -15.19 16.19
N ILE A 221 -13.62 -14.98 17.15
CA ILE A 221 -13.83 -14.00 18.23
C ILE A 221 -13.96 -12.61 17.61
N CYS A 222 -15.03 -11.89 17.96
CA CYS A 222 -15.22 -10.51 17.52
C CYS A 222 -14.05 -9.65 18.03
N HIS A 223 -13.25 -9.08 17.14
CA HIS A 223 -12.05 -8.34 17.51
C HIS A 223 -12.09 -6.87 17.11
N ASP A 224 -13.16 -6.40 16.46
CA ASP A 224 -13.40 -4.97 16.15
C ASP A 224 -12.22 -4.24 15.48
N MET A 225 -11.39 -4.96 14.73
CA MET A 225 -10.28 -4.35 13.98
C MET A 225 -10.72 -3.92 12.58
N GLY A 226 -11.83 -4.48 12.09
CA GLY A 226 -12.11 -4.50 10.65
C GLY A 226 -11.22 -5.53 9.95
N ILE A 227 -10.93 -5.36 8.67
CA ILE A 227 -10.12 -6.27 7.86
C ILE A 227 -10.88 -7.58 7.56
N ASN A 228 -10.62 -8.66 8.30
CA ASN A 228 -11.21 -9.97 8.00
C ASN A 228 -12.66 -10.12 8.44
N GLN A 229 -13.11 -9.27 9.36
CA GLN A 229 -14.49 -9.21 9.88
C GLN A 229 -15.27 -8.02 9.29
N TYR A 230 -14.82 -7.49 8.16
CA TYR A 230 -15.46 -6.37 7.49
C TYR A 230 -16.29 -6.86 6.30
N PHE A 231 -17.59 -6.55 6.32
CA PHE A 231 -18.55 -6.85 5.27
C PHE A 231 -19.31 -5.56 4.90
N GLU A 232 -19.70 -5.45 3.64
CA GLU A 232 -20.48 -4.34 3.09
C GLU A 232 -21.80 -4.89 2.56
N TYR A 233 -22.91 -4.19 2.83
CA TYR A 233 -24.18 -4.48 2.17
C TYR A 233 -24.41 -3.43 1.08
N THR A 234 -24.50 -3.89 -0.16
CA THR A 234 -24.59 -3.01 -1.33
C THR A 234 -26.04 -2.69 -1.68
N SER A 235 -26.25 -1.67 -2.53
CA SER A 235 -27.57 -1.33 -3.06
C SER A 235 -28.17 -2.44 -3.94
N HIS A 236 -27.33 -3.33 -4.47
CA HIS A 236 -27.71 -4.50 -5.25
C HIS A 236 -28.08 -5.71 -4.39
N GLN A 237 -28.20 -5.54 -3.07
CA GLN A 237 -28.50 -6.59 -2.11
C GLN A 237 -27.42 -7.68 -2.00
N GLU A 238 -26.16 -7.30 -2.25
CA GLU A 238 -25.00 -8.17 -2.11
C GLU A 238 -24.36 -7.96 -0.73
N LEU A 239 -23.75 -9.03 -0.20
CA LEU A 239 -22.98 -9.05 1.05
C LEU A 239 -21.53 -9.44 0.77
#